data_AF-A0A3S0DKD4-F1
#
_entry.id   AF-A0A3S0DKD4-F1
#
_cell.length_a   1.000
_cell.length_b   1.000
_cell.length_c   1.000
_cell.angle_alpha   90.00
_cell.angle_beta   90.00
_cell.angle_gamma   90.00
#
_symmetry.space_group_name_H-M   'P 1'
#
loop_
_entity.id
_entity.type
_entity.pdbx_description
1 polymer ?
#
loop_
_entity_poly.entity_id
_entity_poly.type
_entity_poly.pdbx_seq_one_letter_code
_entity_poly.pdbx_strand_id
1 'polypeptide(L)'
;MILTFSKNKKVRTQVFDIVNYVLGTSSSVQDALTNLSKVQVVVSTLRTQETGKYVNKVFPLHFFIADKTGHTAVIEFTAGQMRVHSQKTFVMTNSPDLNFQLSNYKELVQTSQFKHSNKDTFVDGMHMNGSGYVGLPGDSTPPSRFGRITTMLQASPVSYKDNQADYVANMVRDGAALIPVGFNPAPTLWATKYNLGIGSYQVTNYIEIAAEGHYLVTPEDSSYYRHTYNVNHIDTKSAALSHGILKAATTPISEDSAAQKLSSAKPTAGDTSYDSSFGIQNNPDSVASAYVGLE
;
A
#
# COMPACT_ATOMS: atom_id res chain seq x y z
N MET A 1 8.99 -0.62 26.92
CA MET A 1 10.03 -0.87 25.90
C MET A 1 11.15 0.15 26.12
N ILE A 2 12.30 -0.25 26.66
CA ILE A 2 13.45 0.64 26.90
C ILE A 2 14.39 0.44 25.71
N LEU A 3 14.52 1.44 24.83
CA LEU A 3 15.54 1.44 23.80
C LEU A 3 16.87 1.85 24.47
N THR A 4 17.82 0.92 24.56
CA THR A 4 19.15 1.15 25.13
C THR A 4 19.99 2.04 24.21
N PHE A 5 20.72 2.99 24.82
CA PHE A 5 21.67 3.85 24.11
C PHE A 5 22.90 3.03 23.68
N SER A 6 23.15 2.93 22.37
CA SER A 6 24.37 2.34 21.83
C SER A 6 25.52 3.35 21.94
N LYS A 7 26.71 2.87 22.32
CA LYS A 7 27.95 3.67 22.39
C LYS A 7 28.53 4.05 21.02
N ASN A 8 28.02 3.47 19.93
CA ASN A 8 28.41 3.83 18.57
C ASN A 8 27.67 5.08 18.12
N LYS A 9 28.41 6.11 17.64
CA LYS A 9 27.89 7.39 17.11
C LYS A 9 27.10 7.19 15.80
N LYS A 10 25.99 6.45 15.83
CA LYS A 10 25.03 6.41 14.73
C LYS A 10 24.23 7.71 14.70
N VAL A 11 23.93 8.21 13.50
CA VAL A 11 22.96 9.29 13.32
C VAL A 11 21.64 8.82 13.92
N ARG A 12 20.99 9.67 14.73
CA ARG A 12 19.74 9.34 15.41
C ARG A 12 18.58 9.95 14.64
N THR A 13 17.51 9.18 14.48
CA THR A 13 16.27 9.65 13.88
C THR A 13 15.07 9.20 14.71
N GLN A 14 13.95 9.90 14.63
CA GLN A 14 12.70 9.45 15.25
C GLN A 14 11.89 8.66 14.22
N VAL A 15 10.93 7.84 14.70
CA VAL A 15 10.14 6.99 13.79
C VAL A 15 9.33 7.82 12.77
N PHE A 16 8.92 9.06 13.12
CA PHE A 16 8.24 9.98 12.21
C PHE A 16 9.13 10.55 11.11
N ASP A 17 10.43 10.62 11.35
CA ASP A 17 11.39 11.17 10.41
C ASP A 17 11.85 10.13 9.38
N ILE A 18 11.50 8.85 9.56
CA ILE A 18 11.96 7.76 8.68
C ILE A 18 11.52 7.99 7.23
N VAL A 19 10.26 8.39 7.00
CA VAL A 19 9.74 8.64 5.65
C VAL A 19 10.53 9.75 4.97
N ASN A 20 10.68 10.91 5.62
CA ASN A 20 11.44 12.04 5.10
C ASN A 20 12.92 11.70 4.90
N TYR A 21 13.51 10.95 5.83
CA TYR A 21 14.90 10.52 5.73
C TYR A 21 15.13 9.60 4.52
N VAL A 22 14.28 8.60 4.33
CA VAL A 22 14.38 7.68 3.19
C VAL A 22 14.16 8.44 1.88
N LEU A 23 13.08 9.21 1.75
CA LEU A 23 12.77 9.95 0.53
C LEU A 23 13.79 11.05 0.22
N GLY A 24 14.43 11.64 1.24
CA GLY A 24 15.42 12.70 1.08
C GLY A 24 16.85 12.23 0.86
N THR A 25 17.17 10.95 1.11
CA THR A 25 18.55 10.45 1.07
C THR A 25 18.78 9.25 0.14
N SER A 26 17.73 8.70 -0.47
CA SER A 26 17.81 7.44 -1.21
C SER A 26 17.11 7.51 -2.56
N SER A 27 17.72 6.89 -3.57
CA SER A 27 17.17 6.82 -4.93
C SER A 27 16.56 5.46 -5.29
N SER A 28 16.84 4.45 -4.47
CA SER A 28 16.35 3.07 -4.58
C SER A 28 16.04 2.48 -3.20
N VAL A 29 15.33 1.34 -3.16
CA VAL A 29 15.15 0.57 -1.93
C VAL A 29 16.50 0.12 -1.38
N GLN A 30 17.44 -0.31 -2.23
CA GLN A 30 18.77 -0.71 -1.78
C GLN A 30 19.54 0.45 -1.11
N ASP A 31 19.45 1.66 -1.64
CA ASP A 31 20.01 2.86 -1.00
C ASP A 31 19.36 3.13 0.36
N ALA A 32 18.03 3.01 0.44
CA ALA A 32 17.27 3.22 1.66
C ALA A 32 17.71 2.25 2.76
N LEU A 33 17.83 0.97 2.44
CA LEU A 33 18.31 -0.05 3.38
C LEU A 33 19.76 0.23 3.83
N THR A 34 20.61 0.64 2.89
CA THR A 34 22.01 0.99 3.17
C THR A 34 22.11 2.21 4.10
N ASN A 35 21.31 3.25 3.87
CA ASN A 35 21.29 4.45 4.68
C ASN A 35 20.69 4.20 6.06
N LEU A 36 19.56 3.50 6.14
CA LEU A 36 18.91 3.13 7.40
C LEU A 36 19.82 2.27 8.29
N SER A 37 20.69 1.43 7.73
CA SER A 37 21.65 0.63 8.52
C SER A 37 22.61 1.49 9.38
N LYS A 38 22.84 2.73 8.96
CA LYS A 38 23.71 3.72 9.63
C LYS A 38 22.98 4.54 10.70
N VAL A 39 21.65 4.43 10.75
CA VAL A 39 20.79 5.21 11.63
C VAL A 39 20.35 4.38 12.85
N GLN A 40 20.21 5.05 13.99
CA GLN A 40 19.53 4.52 15.15
C GLN A 40 18.16 5.20 15.29
N VAL A 41 17.08 4.42 15.17
CA VAL A 41 15.73 4.90 15.48
C VAL A 41 15.56 4.97 16.99
N VAL A 42 15.18 6.14 17.49
CA VAL A 42 14.98 6.42 18.92
C VAL A 42 13.52 6.73 19.21
N VAL A 43 13.16 6.73 20.50
CA VAL A 43 11.82 7.11 20.96
C VAL A 43 11.48 8.51 20.45
N SER A 44 10.27 8.71 19.95
CA SER A 44 9.81 10.01 19.50
C SER A 44 9.46 10.91 20.68
N THR A 45 9.74 12.19 20.54
CA THR A 45 9.37 13.21 21.52
C THR A 45 8.40 14.18 20.87
N LEU A 46 7.16 14.24 21.37
CA LEU A 46 6.12 15.11 20.84
C LEU A 46 5.74 16.19 21.84
N ARG A 47 5.39 17.37 21.32
CA ARG A 47 4.82 18.44 22.13
C ARG A 47 3.30 18.26 22.23
N THR A 48 2.78 18.08 23.44
CA THR A 48 1.33 17.97 23.67
C THR A 48 0.66 19.31 23.36
N GLN A 49 -0.47 19.30 22.65
CA GLN A 49 -1.22 20.53 22.35
C GLN A 49 -1.81 21.18 23.61
N GLU A 50 -2.34 20.36 24.54
CA GLU A 50 -3.00 20.84 25.76
C GLU A 50 -2.05 21.53 26.74
N THR A 51 -0.88 20.93 27.01
CA THR A 51 0.03 21.41 28.08
C THR A 51 1.28 22.09 27.55
N GLY A 52 1.52 22.03 26.23
CA GLY A 52 2.76 22.51 25.60
C GLY A 52 4.03 21.74 26.00
N LYS A 53 3.93 20.68 26.82
CA LYS A 53 5.06 19.88 27.30
C LYS A 53 5.50 18.85 26.28
N TYR A 54 6.79 18.49 26.34
CA TYR A 54 7.34 17.39 25.56
C TYR A 54 7.12 16.06 26.30
N VAL A 55 6.57 15.09 25.58
CA VAL A 55 6.34 13.72 26.06
C VAL A 55 7.01 12.73 25.13
N ASN A 56 7.71 11.77 25.72
CA ASN A 56 8.27 10.64 24.98
C ASN A 56 7.17 9.63 24.72
N LYS A 57 6.97 9.26 23.45
CA LYS A 57 5.98 8.28 23.04
C LYS A 57 6.56 7.31 22.02
N VAL A 58 6.30 6.03 22.25
CA VAL A 58 6.63 4.96 21.31
C VAL A 58 5.44 4.80 20.38
N PHE A 59 5.66 4.97 19.08
CA PHE A 59 4.65 4.73 18.06
C PHE A 59 4.92 3.39 17.39
N PRO A 60 3.94 2.46 17.39
CA PRO A 60 4.10 1.13 16.80
C PRO A 60 3.93 1.19 15.28
N LEU A 61 4.86 1.87 14.60
CA LEU A 61 4.87 1.98 13.14
C LEU A 61 5.82 0.95 12.51
N HIS A 62 5.47 0.51 11.31
CA HIS A 62 6.32 -0.21 10.38
C HIS A 62 6.15 0.39 8.99
N PHE A 63 7.12 0.17 8.10
CA PHE A 63 7.18 0.87 6.82
C PHE A 63 7.27 -0.12 5.67
N PHE A 64 6.51 0.16 4.61
CA PHE A 64 6.66 -0.47 3.31
C PHE A 64 7.36 0.53 2.39
N ILE A 65 8.43 0.10 1.73
CA ILE A 65 9.14 0.88 0.72
C ILE A 65 9.21 0.10 -0.58
N ALA A 66 9.11 0.82 -1.70
CA ALA A 66 9.21 0.26 -3.04
C ALA A 66 9.90 1.25 -3.98
N ASP A 67 10.52 0.74 -5.05
CA ASP A 67 11.12 1.56 -6.10
C ASP A 67 10.68 1.15 -7.52
N LYS A 68 11.14 1.94 -8.50
CA LYS A 68 10.81 1.79 -9.93
C LYS A 68 11.27 0.45 -10.53
N THR A 69 12.19 -0.26 -9.87
CA THR A 69 12.67 -1.58 -10.34
C THR A 69 11.75 -2.72 -9.89
N GLY A 70 10.74 -2.42 -9.05
CA GLY A 70 9.91 -3.42 -8.40
C GLY A 70 10.52 -4.00 -7.12
N HIS A 71 11.69 -3.50 -6.67
CA HIS A 71 12.25 -3.88 -5.39
C HIS A 71 11.39 -3.30 -4.27
N THR A 72 10.97 -4.15 -3.33
CA THR A 72 10.23 -3.77 -2.12
C THR A 72 10.97 -4.18 -0.84
N ALA A 73 10.65 -3.52 0.27
CA ALA A 73 11.00 -4.00 1.60
C ALA A 73 9.96 -3.58 2.65
N VAL A 74 9.76 -4.44 3.65
CA VAL A 74 9.04 -4.11 4.89
C VAL A 74 10.03 -3.93 6.03
N ILE A 75 9.91 -2.85 6.78
CA ILE A 75 10.80 -2.46 7.89
C ILE A 75 9.99 -2.44 9.19
N GLU A 76 10.34 -3.32 10.13
CA GLU A 76 9.64 -3.48 11.40
C GLU A 76 10.57 -3.24 12.59
N PHE A 77 10.03 -2.66 13.67
CA PHE A 77 10.78 -2.40 14.89
C PHE A 77 10.28 -3.29 16.03
N THR A 78 10.97 -4.42 16.25
CA THR A 78 10.54 -5.45 17.19
C THR A 78 11.67 -5.81 18.13
N ALA A 79 11.36 -5.96 19.42
CA ALA A 79 12.35 -6.23 20.48
C ALA A 79 13.55 -5.26 20.49
N GLY A 80 13.33 -3.99 20.13
CA GLY A 80 14.37 -2.96 20.08
C GLY A 80 15.31 -3.04 18.88
N GLN A 81 15.00 -3.88 17.89
CA GLN A 81 15.76 -4.06 16.67
C GLN A 81 14.96 -3.64 15.44
N MET A 82 15.64 -3.02 14.47
CA MET A 82 15.11 -2.83 13.13
C MET A 82 15.27 -4.13 12.34
N ARG A 83 14.17 -4.73 11.91
CA ARG A 83 14.11 -5.92 11.07
C ARG A 83 13.70 -5.53 9.67
N VAL A 84 14.44 -6.00 8.68
CA VAL A 84 14.22 -5.71 7.26
C VAL A 84 13.81 -6.99 6.56
N HIS A 85 12.70 -6.92 5.83
CA HIS A 85 12.18 -8.00 5.00
C HIS A 85 12.19 -7.55 3.54
N SER A 86 13.32 -7.72 2.88
CA SER A 86 13.51 -7.35 1.47
C SER A 86 12.90 -8.39 0.53
N GLN A 87 12.17 -7.93 -0.49
CA GLN A 87 11.61 -8.75 -1.59
C GLN A 87 10.74 -9.94 -1.16
N LYS A 88 10.19 -9.91 0.06
CA LYS A 88 9.32 -10.99 0.53
C LYS A 88 7.87 -10.87 0.06
N THR A 89 7.40 -9.65 -0.22
CA THR A 89 5.99 -9.36 -0.50
C THR A 89 5.82 -7.95 -1.10
N PHE A 90 4.66 -7.72 -1.72
CA PHE A 90 4.18 -6.40 -2.15
C PHE A 90 3.08 -5.85 -1.22
N VAL A 91 2.82 -6.53 -0.10
CA VAL A 91 1.71 -6.24 0.81
C VAL A 91 2.23 -6.03 2.22
N MET A 92 1.73 -4.99 2.88
CA MET A 92 1.89 -4.77 4.32
C MET A 92 0.53 -4.33 4.88
N THR A 93 0.14 -4.86 6.04
CA THR A 93 -1.07 -4.42 6.75
C THR A 93 -0.71 -3.82 8.10
N ASN A 94 -1.08 -4.46 9.21
CA ASN A 94 -0.72 -4.03 10.57
C ASN A 94 -0.29 -5.28 11.36
N SER A 95 -0.38 -5.23 12.68
CA SER A 95 -0.01 -6.34 13.55
C SER A 95 -0.82 -7.62 13.29
N PRO A 96 -0.22 -8.81 13.52
CA PRO A 96 1.16 -9.06 13.97
C PRO A 96 2.22 -8.84 12.87
N ASP A 97 3.47 -9.21 13.13
CA ASP A 97 4.58 -8.96 12.20
C ASP A 97 4.43 -9.67 10.83
N LEU A 98 5.21 -9.26 9.85
CA LEU A 98 5.11 -9.79 8.49
C LEU A 98 5.32 -11.31 8.42
N ASN A 99 6.18 -11.90 9.26
CA ASN A 99 6.39 -13.35 9.25
C ASN A 99 5.12 -14.09 9.70
N PHE A 100 4.41 -13.57 10.70
CA PHE A 100 3.09 -14.06 11.05
C PHE A 100 2.11 -13.92 9.88
N GLN A 101 2.02 -12.74 9.26
CA GLN A 101 1.11 -12.51 8.13
C GLN A 101 1.32 -13.54 7.00
N LEU A 102 2.58 -13.77 6.63
CA LEU A 102 2.96 -14.77 5.61
C LEU A 102 2.62 -16.20 6.03
N SER A 103 2.87 -16.55 7.29
CA SER A 103 2.59 -17.91 7.81
C SER A 103 1.08 -18.16 7.88
N ASN A 104 0.32 -17.18 8.35
CA ASN A 104 -1.13 -17.22 8.41
C ASN A 104 -1.74 -17.33 7.00
N TYR A 105 -1.22 -16.58 6.03
CA TYR A 105 -1.67 -16.70 4.64
C TYR A 105 -1.40 -18.09 4.06
N LYS A 106 -0.21 -18.66 4.32
CA LYS A 106 0.13 -20.01 3.90
C LYS A 106 -0.84 -21.04 4.48
N GLU A 107 -1.15 -20.94 5.77
CA GLU A 107 -2.11 -21.83 6.43
C GLU A 107 -3.52 -21.66 5.85
N LEU A 108 -3.97 -20.42 5.62
CA LEU A 108 -5.25 -20.12 4.99
C LEU A 108 -5.36 -20.82 3.63
N VAL A 109 -4.35 -20.72 2.78
CA VAL A 109 -4.32 -21.37 1.45
C VAL A 109 -4.35 -22.90 1.57
N GLN A 110 -3.73 -23.47 2.61
CA GLN A 110 -3.67 -24.93 2.80
C GLN A 110 -4.97 -25.52 3.37
N THR A 111 -5.66 -24.79 4.23
CA THR A 111 -6.79 -25.31 5.02
C THR A 111 -8.15 -24.92 4.46
N SER A 112 -8.24 -23.81 3.72
CA SER A 112 -9.52 -23.37 3.15
C SER A 112 -9.86 -24.12 1.86
N GLN A 113 -11.12 -24.05 1.44
CA GLN A 113 -11.58 -24.54 0.13
C GLN A 113 -11.02 -23.70 -1.04
N PHE A 114 -10.31 -22.62 -0.71
CA PHE A 114 -9.64 -21.75 -1.64
C PHE A 114 -8.59 -22.52 -2.43
N LYS A 115 -8.83 -22.73 -3.72
CA LYS A 115 -7.92 -23.49 -4.59
C LYS A 115 -7.24 -22.62 -5.64
N HIS A 116 -7.36 -21.29 -5.57
CA HIS A 116 -6.90 -20.35 -6.61
C HIS A 116 -7.31 -20.75 -8.04
N SER A 117 -8.37 -21.55 -8.21
CA SER A 117 -8.55 -22.30 -9.44
C SER A 117 -9.80 -21.93 -10.21
N ASN A 118 -10.58 -20.95 -9.73
CA ASN A 118 -11.91 -20.61 -10.27
C ASN A 118 -12.75 -21.84 -10.62
N LYS A 119 -12.52 -22.97 -9.94
CA LYS A 119 -13.16 -24.24 -10.27
C LYS A 119 -14.64 -24.14 -9.94
N ASP A 120 -15.45 -24.55 -10.90
CA ASP A 120 -16.89 -24.61 -10.78
C ASP A 120 -17.25 -25.47 -9.57
N THR A 121 -17.86 -24.84 -8.58
CA THR A 121 -18.58 -25.52 -7.51
C THR A 121 -20.06 -25.46 -7.86
N PHE A 122 -20.78 -26.55 -7.60
CA PHE A 122 -22.20 -26.62 -7.85
C PHE A 122 -22.94 -26.88 -6.53
N VAL A 123 -24.06 -26.18 -6.35
CA VAL A 123 -25.04 -26.46 -5.28
C VAL A 123 -26.36 -26.74 -5.96
N ASP A 124 -26.93 -27.91 -5.69
CA ASP A 124 -28.18 -28.40 -6.30
C ASP A 124 -28.17 -28.37 -7.84
N GLY A 125 -27.01 -28.67 -8.44
CA GLY A 125 -26.82 -28.66 -9.90
C GLY A 125 -26.68 -27.26 -10.51
N MET A 126 -26.70 -26.19 -9.71
CA MET A 126 -26.49 -24.82 -10.18
C MET A 126 -25.02 -24.40 -10.00
N HIS A 127 -24.43 -23.84 -11.06
CA HIS A 127 -23.06 -23.34 -11.03
C HIS A 127 -22.94 -22.12 -10.10
N MET A 128 -22.03 -22.20 -9.12
CA MET A 128 -21.65 -21.10 -8.25
C MET A 128 -20.45 -20.34 -8.83
N ASN A 129 -20.70 -19.40 -9.74
CA ASN A 129 -19.63 -18.55 -10.28
C ASN A 129 -18.84 -17.86 -9.15
N GLY A 130 -17.51 -17.83 -9.25
CA GLY A 130 -16.62 -17.25 -8.23
C GLY A 130 -16.34 -18.15 -7.02
N SER A 131 -16.84 -19.39 -7.01
CA SER A 131 -16.66 -20.34 -5.89
C SER A 131 -15.19 -20.70 -5.61
N GLY A 132 -14.28 -20.43 -6.54
CA GLY A 132 -12.85 -20.69 -6.39
C GLY A 132 -12.18 -19.98 -5.20
N TYR A 133 -12.83 -18.94 -4.65
CA TYR A 133 -12.37 -18.13 -3.51
C TYR A 133 -13.18 -18.35 -2.22
N VAL A 134 -14.09 -19.33 -2.17
CA VAL A 134 -14.83 -19.66 -0.95
C VAL A 134 -13.85 -20.01 0.17
N GLY A 135 -14.00 -19.33 1.31
CA GLY A 135 -13.10 -19.46 2.47
C GLY A 135 -12.10 -18.31 2.62
N LEU A 136 -12.00 -17.39 1.66
CA LEU A 136 -11.23 -16.16 1.83
C LEU A 136 -11.90 -15.28 2.92
N PRO A 137 -11.17 -14.82 3.94
CA PRO A 137 -11.77 -14.14 5.08
C PRO A 137 -12.28 -12.75 4.69
N GLY A 138 -13.47 -12.37 5.17
CA GLY A 138 -14.15 -11.11 4.84
C GLY A 138 -14.12 -10.03 5.93
N ASP A 139 -13.56 -10.32 7.10
CA ASP A 139 -13.51 -9.36 8.21
C ASP A 139 -12.40 -8.30 8.03
N SER A 140 -12.44 -7.25 8.87
CA SER A 140 -11.51 -6.11 8.76
C SER A 140 -10.13 -6.30 9.40
N THR A 141 -9.85 -7.45 10.02
CA THR A 141 -8.57 -7.66 10.73
C THR A 141 -7.37 -7.58 9.78
N PRO A 142 -6.18 -7.17 10.26
CA PRO A 142 -4.99 -7.08 9.42
C PRO A 142 -4.61 -8.39 8.71
N PRO A 143 -4.69 -9.59 9.34
CA PRO A 143 -4.47 -10.86 8.65
C PRO A 143 -5.48 -11.16 7.56
N SER A 144 -6.76 -10.85 7.76
CA SER A 144 -7.78 -11.04 6.74
C SER A 144 -7.60 -10.09 5.56
N ARG A 145 -7.28 -8.81 5.81
CA ARG A 145 -6.90 -7.86 4.74
C ARG A 145 -5.65 -8.33 4.01
N PHE A 146 -4.62 -8.79 4.72
CA PHE A 146 -3.39 -9.30 4.11
C PHE A 146 -3.71 -10.46 3.17
N GLY A 147 -4.46 -11.46 3.64
CA GLY A 147 -4.88 -12.59 2.83
C GLY A 147 -5.67 -12.18 1.59
N ARG A 148 -6.67 -11.28 1.74
CA ARG A 148 -7.45 -10.78 0.59
C ARG A 148 -6.59 -10.04 -0.43
N ILE A 149 -5.76 -9.09 0.01
CA ILE A 149 -4.90 -8.31 -0.89
C ILE A 149 -3.93 -9.23 -1.61
N THR A 150 -3.24 -10.12 -0.88
CA THR A 150 -2.27 -11.05 -1.47
C THR A 150 -2.95 -11.97 -2.49
N THR A 151 -4.12 -12.52 -2.16
CA THR A 151 -4.91 -13.34 -3.07
C THR A 151 -5.33 -12.58 -4.33
N MET A 152 -5.83 -11.36 -4.19
CA MET A 152 -6.27 -10.56 -5.35
C MET A 152 -5.10 -10.14 -6.23
N LEU A 153 -3.96 -9.77 -5.65
CA LEU A 153 -2.73 -9.48 -6.41
C LEU A 153 -2.24 -10.71 -7.19
N GLN A 154 -2.27 -11.90 -6.58
CA GLN A 154 -1.87 -13.15 -7.26
C GLN A 154 -2.81 -13.52 -8.41
N ALA A 155 -4.09 -13.19 -8.30
CA ALA A 155 -5.09 -13.43 -9.33
C ALA A 155 -5.08 -12.35 -10.44
N SER A 156 -4.36 -11.24 -10.23
CA SER A 156 -4.37 -10.10 -11.14
C SER A 156 -3.51 -10.36 -12.38
N PRO A 157 -3.90 -9.82 -13.55
CA PRO A 157 -3.05 -9.88 -14.73
C PRO A 157 -1.76 -9.06 -14.53
N VAL A 158 -0.70 -9.47 -15.21
CA VAL A 158 0.52 -8.66 -15.32
C VAL A 158 0.19 -7.34 -16.02
N SER A 159 0.69 -6.24 -15.45
CA SER A 159 0.44 -4.88 -15.95
C SER A 159 1.61 -4.38 -16.79
N TYR A 160 1.39 -4.25 -18.10
CA TYR A 160 2.40 -3.73 -19.04
C TYR A 160 2.25 -2.22 -19.31
N LYS A 161 1.16 -1.62 -18.82
CA LYS A 161 0.83 -0.19 -18.99
C LYS A 161 0.31 0.42 -17.70
N ASP A 162 0.48 1.73 -17.55
CA ASP A 162 0.06 2.46 -16.35
C ASP A 162 -1.42 2.27 -16.03
N ASN A 163 -2.30 2.31 -17.03
CA ASN A 163 -3.72 2.12 -16.81
C ASN A 163 -4.08 0.70 -16.33
N GLN A 164 -3.29 -0.32 -16.68
CA GLN A 164 -3.45 -1.68 -16.18
C GLN A 164 -2.99 -1.78 -14.72
N ALA A 165 -1.85 -1.16 -14.40
CA ALA A 165 -1.35 -1.10 -13.03
C ALA A 165 -2.34 -0.34 -12.12
N ASP A 166 -2.91 0.76 -12.63
CA ASP A 166 -3.94 1.52 -11.94
C ASP A 166 -5.22 0.73 -11.70
N TYR A 167 -5.64 -0.07 -12.68
CA TYR A 167 -6.77 -0.98 -12.52
C TYR A 167 -6.53 -1.98 -11.39
N VAL A 168 -5.38 -2.66 -11.39
CA VAL A 168 -5.01 -3.63 -10.35
C VAL A 168 -4.95 -2.96 -8.97
N ALA A 169 -4.31 -1.79 -8.88
CA ALA A 169 -4.20 -1.01 -7.65
C ALA A 169 -5.57 -0.59 -7.09
N ASN A 170 -6.47 -0.10 -7.93
CA ASN A 170 -7.82 0.27 -7.52
C ASN A 170 -8.62 -0.98 -7.09
N MET A 171 -8.50 -2.08 -7.83
CA MET A 171 -9.19 -3.33 -7.52
C MET A 171 -8.81 -3.86 -6.13
N VAL A 172 -7.52 -3.89 -5.79
CA VAL A 172 -7.08 -4.36 -4.46
C VAL A 172 -7.43 -3.38 -3.35
N ARG A 173 -7.38 -2.07 -3.63
CA ARG A 173 -7.82 -1.03 -2.70
C ARG A 173 -9.29 -1.22 -2.34
N ASP A 174 -10.15 -1.16 -3.35
CA ASP A 174 -11.59 -1.10 -3.17
C ASP A 174 -12.19 -2.46 -2.80
N GLY A 175 -11.64 -3.55 -3.34
CA GLY A 175 -12.17 -4.90 -3.16
C GLY A 175 -11.60 -5.69 -1.98
N ALA A 176 -10.38 -5.40 -1.51
CA ALA A 176 -9.76 -6.16 -0.43
C ALA A 176 -9.46 -5.34 0.83
N ALA A 177 -9.04 -4.09 0.66
CA ALA A 177 -8.34 -3.36 1.70
C ALA A 177 -9.19 -2.28 2.39
N LEU A 178 -10.13 -1.67 1.66
CA LEU A 178 -11.00 -0.61 2.15
C LEU A 178 -11.92 -1.12 3.27
N ILE A 179 -12.03 -0.32 4.33
CA ILE A 179 -12.89 -0.60 5.48
C ILE A 179 -14.02 0.42 5.51
N PRO A 180 -15.28 0.01 5.29
CA PRO A 180 -16.40 0.94 5.27
C PRO A 180 -16.78 1.42 6.67
N VAL A 181 -17.35 2.62 6.74
CA VAL A 181 -17.94 3.17 7.97
C VAL A 181 -18.99 2.22 8.53
N GLY A 182 -18.96 2.01 9.85
CA GLY A 182 -19.90 1.15 10.55
C GLY A 182 -19.53 -0.33 10.60
N PHE A 183 -18.63 -0.80 9.71
CA PHE A 183 -18.10 -2.17 9.77
C PHE A 183 -16.95 -2.32 10.78
N ASN A 184 -16.19 -1.25 10.97
CA ASN A 184 -15.12 -1.14 11.97
C ASN A 184 -15.16 0.27 12.59
N PRO A 185 -14.85 0.43 13.90
CA PRO A 185 -14.72 1.76 14.51
C PRO A 185 -13.59 2.61 13.93
N ALA A 186 -12.66 2.01 13.18
CA ALA A 186 -11.61 2.68 12.42
C ALA A 186 -11.81 2.42 10.91
N PRO A 187 -12.71 3.17 10.25
CA PRO A 187 -12.90 3.07 8.81
C PRO A 187 -11.71 3.66 8.05
N THR A 188 -11.60 3.34 6.76
CA THR A 188 -10.64 3.99 5.87
C THR A 188 -11.05 5.45 5.69
N LEU A 189 -10.20 6.38 6.14
CA LEU A 189 -10.47 7.81 6.05
C LEU A 189 -10.06 8.34 4.67
N TRP A 190 -8.86 7.95 4.23
CA TRP A 190 -8.35 8.26 2.90
C TRP A 190 -7.49 7.13 2.33
N ALA A 191 -7.29 7.21 1.02
CA ALA A 191 -6.36 6.37 0.29
C ALA A 191 -5.40 7.21 -0.52
N THR A 192 -4.19 6.70 -0.69
CA THR A 192 -3.20 7.26 -1.61
C THR A 192 -2.80 6.23 -2.64
N LYS A 193 -2.52 6.69 -3.86
CA LYS A 193 -1.97 5.85 -4.92
C LYS A 193 -0.81 6.56 -5.59
N TYR A 194 0.35 5.91 -5.67
CA TYR A 194 1.52 6.46 -6.34
C TYR A 194 1.98 5.57 -7.50
N ASN A 195 1.98 6.14 -8.71
CA ASN A 195 2.61 5.53 -9.87
C ASN A 195 4.05 6.03 -9.96
N LEU A 196 5.00 5.14 -9.70
CA LEU A 196 6.43 5.47 -9.68
C LEU A 196 6.97 5.81 -11.07
N GLY A 197 6.43 5.21 -12.14
CA GLY A 197 6.87 5.41 -13.52
C GLY A 197 6.66 6.85 -13.99
N ILE A 198 5.45 7.37 -13.79
CA ILE A 198 5.05 8.72 -14.26
C ILE A 198 5.08 9.79 -13.15
N GLY A 199 5.30 9.42 -11.89
CA GLY A 199 5.32 10.34 -10.75
C GLY A 199 3.94 10.88 -10.36
N SER A 200 2.87 10.13 -10.68
CA SER A 200 1.49 10.51 -10.35
C SER A 200 1.14 10.07 -8.94
N TYR A 201 0.89 11.02 -8.04
CA TYR A 201 0.47 10.82 -6.66
C TYR A 201 -0.97 11.26 -6.47
N GLN A 202 -1.87 10.30 -6.25
CA GLN A 202 -3.28 10.54 -6.03
C GLN A 202 -3.64 10.38 -4.56
N VAL A 203 -4.48 11.28 -4.04
CA VAL A 203 -5.12 11.18 -2.73
C VAL A 203 -6.62 11.14 -2.97
N THR A 204 -7.32 10.19 -2.33
CA THR A 204 -8.78 10.11 -2.31
C THR A 204 -9.25 10.14 -0.86
N ASN A 205 -10.02 11.15 -0.48
CA ASN A 205 -10.63 11.30 0.84
C ASN A 205 -12.04 10.70 0.79
N TYR A 206 -12.28 9.66 1.57
CA TYR A 206 -13.59 9.02 1.65
C TYR A 206 -14.43 9.60 2.78
N ILE A 207 -13.79 9.89 3.92
CA ILE A 207 -14.46 10.25 5.16
C ILE A 207 -13.83 11.51 5.76
N GLU A 208 -14.69 12.44 6.16
CA GLU A 208 -14.36 13.59 7.01
C GLU A 208 -14.82 13.33 8.44
N ILE A 209 -14.06 13.83 9.42
CA ILE A 209 -14.41 13.78 10.84
C ILE A 209 -15.00 15.13 11.23
N ALA A 210 -16.30 15.17 11.52
CA ALA A 210 -16.98 16.37 11.99
C ALA A 210 -16.53 16.77 13.40
N ALA A 211 -16.82 18.01 13.80
CA ALA A 211 -16.44 18.57 15.11
C ALA A 211 -16.91 17.74 16.32
N GLU A 212 -17.99 16.96 16.17
CA GLU A 212 -18.57 16.09 17.19
C GLU A 212 -18.04 14.64 17.13
N GLY A 213 -17.05 14.36 16.27
CA GLY A 213 -16.47 13.02 16.09
C GLY A 213 -17.28 12.10 15.18
N HIS A 214 -18.33 12.60 14.53
CA HIS A 214 -19.11 11.85 13.55
C HIS A 214 -18.38 11.75 12.21
N TYR A 215 -18.47 10.57 11.58
CA TYR A 215 -17.96 10.33 10.23
C TYR A 215 -18.97 10.84 9.19
N LEU A 216 -18.49 11.65 8.25
CA LEU A 216 -19.24 12.12 7.09
C LEU A 216 -18.59 11.57 5.82
N VAL A 217 -19.40 11.01 4.92
CA VAL A 217 -18.90 10.59 3.60
C VAL A 217 -18.62 11.84 2.77
N THR A 218 -17.40 11.94 2.25
CA THR A 218 -17.00 13.01 1.33
C THR A 218 -17.71 12.80 -0.02
N PRO A 219 -18.53 13.75 -0.50
CA PRO A 219 -19.21 13.63 -1.79
C PRO A 219 -18.21 13.55 -2.95
N GLU A 220 -18.44 12.68 -3.94
CA GLU A 220 -17.47 12.48 -5.02
C GLU A 220 -17.24 13.72 -5.90
N ASP A 221 -18.25 14.59 -6.01
CA ASP A 221 -18.21 15.87 -6.72
C ASP A 221 -17.59 17.00 -5.90
N SER A 222 -17.24 16.74 -4.63
CA SER A 222 -16.56 17.70 -3.77
C SER A 222 -15.14 17.97 -4.25
N SER A 223 -14.71 19.23 -4.13
CA SER A 223 -13.32 19.63 -4.33
C SER A 223 -12.36 18.93 -3.36
N TYR A 224 -12.84 18.28 -2.30
CA TYR A 224 -12.02 17.56 -1.34
C TYR A 224 -11.85 16.07 -1.66
N TYR A 225 -12.68 15.49 -2.53
CA TYR A 225 -12.76 14.04 -2.71
C TYR A 225 -11.49 13.43 -3.29
N ARG A 226 -11.00 13.93 -4.44
CA ARG A 226 -9.86 13.32 -5.12
C ARG A 226 -8.94 14.36 -5.75
N HIS A 227 -7.65 14.23 -5.46
CA HIS A 227 -6.60 15.08 -5.99
C HIS A 227 -5.48 14.24 -6.56
N THR A 228 -4.94 14.66 -7.70
CA THR A 228 -3.76 14.03 -8.33
C THR A 228 -2.68 15.09 -8.49
N TYR A 229 -1.47 14.76 -8.03
CA TYR A 229 -0.29 15.60 -8.07
C TYR A 229 0.76 14.93 -8.95
N ASN A 230 1.43 15.67 -9.81
CA ASN A 230 2.61 15.17 -10.52
C ASN A 230 3.86 15.57 -9.74
N VAL A 231 4.43 14.62 -9.01
CA VAL A 231 5.59 14.82 -8.13
C VAL A 231 6.83 15.23 -8.93
N ASN A 232 6.97 14.75 -10.18
CA ASN A 232 8.08 15.10 -11.06
C ASN A 232 8.06 16.58 -11.50
N HIS A 233 6.92 17.27 -11.33
CA HIS A 233 6.72 18.66 -11.73
C HIS A 233 6.55 19.61 -10.52
N ILE A 234 6.83 19.14 -9.29
CA ILE A 234 6.83 20.00 -8.11
C ILE A 234 8.11 20.84 -8.11
N ASP A 235 7.98 22.17 -8.06
CA ASP A 235 9.12 23.07 -7.90
C ASP A 235 9.65 23.02 -6.45
N THR A 236 10.70 22.24 -6.24
CA THR A 236 11.36 22.08 -4.93
C THR A 236 12.35 23.19 -4.61
N LYS A 237 12.57 24.17 -5.49
CA LYS A 237 13.56 25.26 -5.29
C LYS A 237 12.95 26.52 -4.70
N SER A 238 11.62 26.60 -4.55
CA SER A 238 10.99 27.70 -3.82
C SER A 238 11.23 27.55 -2.32
N ALA A 239 12.00 28.47 -1.72
CA ALA A 239 12.39 28.47 -0.32
C ALA A 239 11.21 28.64 0.69
N ALA A 240 9.96 28.62 0.21
CA ALA A 240 8.76 28.83 1.02
C ALA A 240 8.16 27.54 1.61
N LEU A 241 8.62 26.34 1.22
CA LEU A 241 8.03 25.07 1.65
C LEU A 241 8.70 24.52 2.91
N SER A 242 8.63 25.28 4.00
CA SER A 242 8.74 24.69 5.34
C SER A 242 7.32 24.39 5.84
N HIS A 243 6.89 23.13 5.75
CA HIS A 243 5.63 22.60 6.31
C HIS A 243 4.29 23.16 5.76
N GLY A 244 4.25 23.72 4.55
CA GLY A 244 3.01 24.21 3.94
C GLY A 244 2.23 23.13 3.18
N ILE A 245 0.90 23.06 3.39
CA ILE A 245 -0.03 22.37 2.50
C ILE A 245 0.20 22.88 1.07
N LEU A 246 0.57 21.97 0.16
CA LEU A 246 0.74 22.27 -1.25
C LEU A 246 -0.60 22.72 -1.83
N LYS A 247 -0.75 24.01 -2.16
CA LYS A 247 -1.77 24.46 -3.10
C LYS A 247 -1.32 24.05 -4.50
N ALA A 248 -1.83 22.93 -5.01
CA ALA A 248 -1.57 22.55 -6.39
C ALA A 248 -2.34 23.45 -7.36
N ALA A 249 -1.66 23.88 -8.42
CA ALA A 249 -2.31 24.45 -9.59
C ALA A 249 -3.16 23.36 -10.25
N THR A 250 -4.46 23.61 -10.38
CA THR A 250 -5.40 22.75 -11.10
C THR A 250 -5.16 22.89 -12.60
N THR A 251 -4.23 22.12 -13.15
CA THR A 251 -4.13 21.94 -14.60
C THR A 251 -4.71 20.56 -14.94
N PRO A 252 -5.85 20.48 -15.65
CA PRO A 252 -6.38 19.20 -16.11
C PRO A 252 -5.38 18.54 -17.06
N ILE A 253 -5.00 17.29 -16.78
CA ILE A 253 -4.32 16.44 -17.75
C ILE A 253 -5.43 15.81 -18.60
N SER A 254 -5.50 16.14 -19.89
CA SER A 254 -6.52 15.58 -20.79
C SER A 254 -6.21 14.09 -21.09
N GLU A 255 -7.21 13.24 -20.92
CA GLU A 255 -7.14 11.78 -21.12
C GLU A 255 -7.15 11.34 -22.60
N ASP A 256 -7.10 12.28 -23.55
CA ASP A 256 -7.65 12.07 -24.90
C ASP A 256 -6.66 11.51 -25.96
N SER A 257 -5.44 11.09 -25.57
CA SER A 257 -4.46 10.57 -26.55
C SER A 257 -4.36 9.04 -26.64
N ALA A 258 -5.02 8.29 -25.74
CA ALA A 258 -4.91 6.83 -25.70
C ALA A 258 -6.09 6.07 -26.34
N ALA A 259 -7.20 6.75 -26.68
CA ALA A 259 -8.45 6.11 -27.09
C ALA A 259 -8.52 5.73 -28.59
N GLN A 260 -7.65 6.23 -29.47
CA GLN A 260 -7.70 5.96 -30.91
C GLN A 260 -6.79 4.81 -31.36
N LYS A 261 -6.99 3.58 -30.83
CA LYS A 261 -6.54 2.32 -31.49
C LYS A 261 -7.07 1.08 -30.78
N LEU A 262 -8.38 0.94 -30.68
CA LEU A 262 -9.02 -0.35 -30.36
C LEU A 262 -10.21 -0.58 -31.28
N SER A 263 -9.95 -1.20 -32.43
CA SER A 263 -10.98 -1.96 -33.15
C SER A 263 -10.38 -3.24 -33.69
N SER A 264 -11.11 -4.33 -33.49
CA SER A 264 -10.93 -5.70 -34.01
C SER A 264 -9.79 -6.56 -33.46
N ALA A 265 -10.02 -7.16 -32.29
CA ALA A 265 -9.57 -8.53 -32.01
C ALA A 265 -10.56 -9.21 -31.05
N LYS A 266 -11.28 -10.23 -31.52
CA LYS A 266 -12.08 -11.12 -30.67
C LYS A 266 -11.13 -12.19 -30.07
N PRO A 267 -11.15 -12.47 -28.76
CA PRO A 267 -10.39 -13.60 -28.22
C PRO A 267 -11.17 -14.90 -28.40
N THR A 268 -10.54 -15.89 -29.03
CA THR A 268 -10.94 -17.31 -29.00
C THR A 268 -10.45 -17.95 -27.70
N ALA A 269 -11.31 -18.76 -27.08
CA ALA A 269 -10.99 -19.55 -25.90
C ALA A 269 -9.94 -20.63 -26.21
N GLY A 270 -8.86 -20.66 -25.43
CA GLY A 270 -7.84 -21.70 -25.45
C GLY A 270 -7.35 -21.98 -24.03
N ASP A 271 -7.36 -23.26 -23.68
CA ASP A 271 -6.92 -23.85 -22.40
C ASP A 271 -5.63 -23.24 -21.84
N THR A 272 -5.62 -22.90 -20.55
CA THR A 272 -4.39 -22.58 -19.80
C THR A 272 -4.25 -23.48 -18.59
N SER A 273 -3.53 -24.59 -18.76
CA SER A 273 -2.94 -25.32 -17.64
C SER A 273 -1.87 -24.41 -17.00
N TYR A 274 -2.16 -23.91 -15.80
CA TYR A 274 -1.26 -23.02 -15.05
C TYR A 274 -0.25 -23.82 -14.21
N ASP A 275 1.03 -23.51 -14.38
CA ASP A 275 2.17 -24.05 -13.64
C ASP A 275 2.12 -23.65 -12.15
N SER A 276 2.37 -24.61 -11.27
CA SER A 276 2.28 -24.53 -9.81
C SER A 276 3.56 -24.01 -9.12
N SER A 277 4.43 -23.28 -9.82
CA SER A 277 5.66 -22.74 -9.25
C SER A 277 5.41 -21.40 -8.55
N PHE A 278 5.26 -21.47 -7.22
CA PHE A 278 5.03 -20.32 -6.34
C PHE A 278 6.21 -19.32 -6.36
N GLY A 279 6.01 -18.23 -7.09
CA GLY A 279 6.71 -16.97 -6.96
C GLY A 279 5.78 -15.87 -7.48
N ILE A 280 5.69 -14.73 -6.78
CA ILE A 280 5.14 -13.54 -7.40
C ILE A 280 6.02 -13.29 -8.63
N GLN A 281 5.48 -13.44 -9.84
CA GLN A 281 6.29 -13.35 -11.06
C GLN A 281 6.85 -11.93 -11.17
N ASN A 282 8.08 -11.76 -10.68
CA ASN A 282 8.93 -10.64 -10.99
C ASN A 282 9.41 -10.84 -12.42
N ASN A 283 8.82 -10.12 -13.37
CA ASN A 283 9.46 -9.95 -14.67
C ASN A 283 10.20 -8.60 -14.63
N PRO A 284 11.54 -8.57 -14.71
CA PRO A 284 12.33 -7.35 -14.51
C PRO A 284 12.24 -6.34 -15.68
N ASP A 285 11.57 -6.67 -16.78
CA ASP A 285 11.55 -5.82 -17.97
C ASP A 285 10.18 -5.11 -18.14
N SER A 286 10.15 -3.80 -17.87
CA SER A 286 9.09 -2.84 -18.25
C SER A 286 7.67 -3.06 -17.71
N VAL A 287 7.54 -3.47 -16.45
CA VAL A 287 6.22 -3.62 -15.80
C VAL A 287 5.80 -2.29 -15.19
N ALA A 288 4.59 -1.82 -15.50
CA ALA A 288 4.03 -0.63 -14.86
C ALA A 288 3.65 -0.95 -13.41
N SER A 289 3.92 -0.02 -12.47
CA SER A 289 3.64 -0.23 -11.04
C SER A 289 2.95 0.97 -10.42
N ALA A 290 1.88 0.68 -9.67
CA ALA A 290 1.18 1.63 -8.82
C ALA A 290 1.03 1.01 -7.42
N TYR A 291 1.35 1.80 -6.40
CA TYR A 291 1.30 1.38 -4.99
C TYR A 291 0.18 2.12 -4.28
N VAL A 292 -0.55 1.43 -3.41
CA VAL A 292 -1.65 2.00 -2.63
C VAL A 292 -1.32 1.99 -1.15
N GLY A 293 -1.53 3.13 -0.50
CA GLY A 293 -1.56 3.27 0.96
C GLY A 293 -2.98 3.60 1.42
N LEU A 294 -3.38 3.09 2.59
CA LEU A 294 -4.66 3.37 3.24
C LEU A 294 -4.40 3.80 4.67
N GLU A 295 -5.10 4.83 5.13
CA GLU A 295 -4.99 5.38 6.49
C GLU A 295 -6.37 5.64 7.11
#